data_AF-A0A849WEK0-F1
#
_entry.id   AF-A0A849WEK0-F1
#
_cell.length_a   1.000
_cell.length_b   1.000
_cell.length_c   1.000
_cell.angle_alpha   90.00
_cell.angle_beta   90.00
_cell.angle_gamma   90.00
#
_symmetry.space_group_name_H-M   'P 1'
#
loop_
_entity.id
_entity.type
_entity.pdbx_description
1 polymer ?
#
loop_
_entity_poly.entity_id
_entity_poly.type
_entity_poly.pdbx_seq_one_letter_code
_entity_poly.pdbx_strand_id
1 'polypeptide(L)'
;MESCVYPHSNKFLCLMDDNSIKDNYGRFQDFGIPPAKNGDYAFLLHILKSLKSKDKGACILPHGVLFRGNAEGKIRMNLIRRGRA
;
A
#
# COMPACT_ATOMS: atom_id res chain seq x y z
N MET A 1 -18.79 0.86 -7.95
CA MET A 1 -17.54 0.21 -7.48
C MET A 1 -16.54 0.33 -8.61
N GLU A 2 -15.60 1.26 -8.53
CA GLU A 2 -14.47 1.23 -9.45
C GLU A 2 -13.51 0.16 -8.94
N SER A 3 -13.44 -0.97 -9.65
CA SER A 3 -12.44 -2.00 -9.42
C SER A 3 -11.09 -1.45 -9.89
N CYS A 4 -10.24 -1.01 -8.97
CA CYS A 4 -8.85 -0.73 -9.29
C CYS A 4 -8.14 -2.08 -9.54
N VAL A 5 -8.14 -2.52 -10.81
CA VAL A 5 -7.46 -3.74 -11.25
C VAL A 5 -5.95 -3.48 -11.26
N TYR A 6 -5.18 -4.42 -10.71
CA TYR A 6 -3.72 -4.43 -10.82
C TYR A 6 -3.32 -4.21 -12.28
N PRO A 7 -2.61 -3.12 -12.63
CA PRO A 7 -1.94 -3.11 -13.91
C PRO A 7 -0.93 -4.26 -13.87
N HIS A 8 -0.97 -5.14 -14.88
CA HIS A 8 -0.08 -6.30 -15.08
C HIS A 8 1.41 -5.91 -15.24
N SER A 9 1.75 -4.68 -14.94
CA SER A 9 3.08 -4.11 -14.95
C SER A 9 3.17 -3.25 -13.72
N ASN A 10 4.16 -3.50 -12.87
CA ASN A 10 4.53 -2.70 -11.69
C ASN A 10 4.94 -1.26 -12.06
N LYS A 11 4.40 -0.65 -13.12
CA LYS A 11 4.64 0.73 -13.54
C LYS A 11 4.19 1.76 -12.50
N PHE A 12 3.24 1.41 -11.63
CA PHE A 12 2.90 2.23 -10.44
C PHE A 12 4.04 2.29 -9.42
N LEU A 13 4.95 1.30 -9.44
CA LEU A 13 6.15 1.22 -8.60
C LEU A 13 7.32 2.05 -9.15
N CYS A 14 7.23 2.54 -10.39
CA CYS A 14 8.30 3.32 -11.05
C CYS A 14 8.52 4.72 -10.46
N LEU A 15 7.78 5.08 -9.40
CA LEU A 15 8.05 6.27 -8.57
C LEU A 15 8.88 5.96 -7.31
N MET A 16 9.32 4.72 -7.12
CA MET A 16 10.20 4.31 -6.02
C MET A 16 11.62 4.12 -6.55
N ASP A 17 12.27 5.21 -6.94
CA ASP A 17 13.72 5.24 -7.15
C ASP A 17 14.42 5.53 -5.81
N ASP A 18 15.59 4.92 -5.65
CA ASP A 18 16.16 4.32 -4.45
C ASP A 18 16.55 5.26 -3.28
N ASN A 19 16.47 6.58 -3.37
CA ASN A 19 17.05 7.42 -2.31
C ASN A 19 16.33 8.75 -2.01
N SER A 20 15.14 8.98 -2.55
CA SER A 20 14.34 10.17 -2.25
C SER A 20 12.87 9.90 -2.54
N ILE A 21 12.16 9.28 -1.60
CA ILE A 21 10.71 9.07 -1.71
C ILE A 21 10.02 10.43 -1.50
N LYS A 22 9.90 11.20 -2.59
CA LYS A 22 9.02 12.38 -2.65
C LYS A 22 7.60 11.90 -2.86
N ASP A 23 7.01 11.40 -1.78
CA ASP A 23 5.60 11.09 -1.77
C ASP A 23 4.79 12.37 -1.53
N ASN A 24 4.53 13.10 -2.61
CA ASN A 24 3.76 14.35 -2.58
C ASN A 24 2.33 14.18 -2.00
N TYR A 25 1.84 12.93 -1.91
CA TYR A 25 0.49 12.60 -1.45
C TYR A 25 0.45 12.01 -0.02
N GLY A 26 1.60 11.88 0.66
CA GLY A 26 1.66 11.38 2.04
C GLY A 26 0.96 10.03 2.26
N ARG A 27 1.01 9.14 1.26
CA ARG A 27 0.52 7.75 1.26
C ARG A 27 1.33 6.85 2.19
N PHE A 28 2.63 7.09 2.33
CA PHE A 28 3.54 6.20 3.08
C PHE A 28 3.91 6.71 4.48
N GLN A 29 3.53 7.94 4.84
CA GLN A 29 3.96 8.59 6.08
C GLN A 29 3.46 7.87 7.35
N ASP A 30 2.23 7.35 7.33
CA ASP A 30 1.59 6.77 8.53
C ASP A 30 1.90 5.28 8.75
N PHE A 31 2.37 4.57 7.71
CA PHE A 31 2.43 3.11 7.72
C PHE A 31 3.82 2.54 7.48
N GLY A 32 4.65 3.25 6.71
CA GLY A 32 5.97 2.81 6.29
C GLY A 32 6.08 2.65 4.77
N ILE A 33 7.33 2.58 4.32
CA ILE A 33 7.71 2.50 2.91
C ILE A 33 7.73 1.03 2.47
N PRO A 34 6.92 0.63 1.46
CA PRO A 34 6.99 -0.72 0.91
C PRO A 34 8.29 -0.92 0.10
N PRO A 35 8.82 -2.16 0.03
CA PRO A 35 10.06 -2.44 -0.68
C PRO A 35 9.88 -2.30 -2.21
N ALA A 36 10.89 -1.77 -2.91
CA ALA A 36 10.89 -1.62 -4.37
C ALA A 36 10.72 -2.94 -5.15
N LYS A 37 10.91 -4.09 -4.48
CA LYS A 37 10.73 -5.42 -5.07
C LYS A 37 9.26 -5.86 -5.11
N ASN A 38 8.40 -5.37 -4.20
CA ASN A 38 7.00 -5.78 -4.08
C ASN A 38 6.09 -4.55 -3.89
N GLY A 39 5.25 -4.27 -4.89
CA GLY A 39 4.36 -3.10 -4.90
C GLY A 39 2.99 -3.29 -4.25
N ASP A 40 2.69 -4.45 -3.68
CA ASP A 40 1.32 -4.77 -3.25
C ASP A 40 0.81 -3.86 -2.14
N TYR A 41 1.65 -3.62 -1.12
CA TYR A 41 1.34 -2.66 -0.07
C TYR A 41 1.33 -1.21 -0.57
N ALA A 42 2.11 -0.88 -1.60
CA ALA A 42 2.07 0.46 -2.19
C ALA A 42 0.69 0.77 -2.79
N PHE A 43 0.11 -0.22 -3.47
CA PHE A 43 -1.22 -0.11 -4.05
C PHE A 43 -2.34 -0.08 -2.99
N LEU A 44 -2.25 -0.95 -1.98
CA LEU A 44 -3.19 -0.95 -0.85
C LEU A 44 -3.21 0.40 -0.12
N LEU A 45 -2.03 0.97 0.16
CA LEU A 45 -1.91 2.28 0.81
C LEU A 45 -2.41 3.41 -0.07
N HIS A 46 -2.22 3.32 -1.39
CA HIS A 46 -2.77 4.28 -2.35
C HIS A 46 -4.31 4.29 -2.33
N ILE A 47 -4.95 3.12 -2.32
CA ILE A 47 -6.40 3.01 -2.19
C ILE A 47 -6.84 3.60 -0.85
N LEU A 48 -6.19 3.20 0.25
CA LEU A 48 -6.56 3.65 1.59
C LEU A 48 -6.47 5.17 1.76
N LYS A 49 -5.48 5.82 1.12
CA LYS A 49 -5.37 7.29 1.14
C LYS A 49 -6.42 7.98 0.26
N SER A 50 -6.89 7.30 -0.79
CA SER A 50 -7.93 7.80 -1.69
C SER A 50 -9.34 7.65 -1.11
N LEU A 51 -9.52 6.76 -0.12
CA LEU A 51 -10.78 6.57 0.59
C LEU A 51 -11.01 7.69 1.62
N LYS A 52 -12.26 8.18 1.70
CA LYS A 52 -12.69 9.11 2.74
C LYS A 52 -12.97 8.35 4.03
N SER A 53 -12.99 9.05 5.17
CA SER A 53 -13.09 8.44 6.51
C SER A 53 -14.32 7.55 6.76
N LYS A 54 -15.38 7.67 5.95
CA LYS A 54 -16.61 6.86 6.06
C LYS A 54 -16.77 5.83 4.94
N ASP A 55 -15.87 5.84 3.95
CA ASP A 55 -15.96 4.98 2.79
C ASP A 55 -15.20 3.68 3.03
N LYS A 56 -15.71 2.59 2.45
CA LYS A 56 -15.10 1.26 2.51
C LYS A 56 -14.62 0.89 1.12
N GLY A 57 -13.40 0.39 1.03
CA GLY A 57 -12.84 -0.17 -0.20
C GLY A 57 -12.52 -1.64 -0.04
N ALA A 58 -12.56 -2.38 -1.13
CA ALA A 58 -12.10 -3.75 -1.20
C ALA A 58 -11.11 -3.86 -2.37
N CYS A 59 -10.00 -4.54 -2.14
CA CYS A 59 -9.00 -4.84 -3.17
C CYS A 59 -8.66 -6.33 -3.12
N ILE A 60 -8.44 -6.93 -4.28
CA ILE A 60 -8.04 -8.33 -4.39
C ILE A 60 -6.52 -8.34 -4.51
N LEU A 61 -5.85 -8.97 -3.55
CA LEU A 61 -4.39 -9.06 -3.46
C LEU A 61 -3.96 -10.53 -3.40
N PRO A 62 -2.75 -10.87 -3.88
CA PRO A 62 -2.21 -12.22 -3.75
C PRO A 62 -1.93 -12.59 -2.28
N HIS A 63 -1.92 -13.88 -1.96
CA HIS A 63 -1.71 -14.39 -0.59
C HIS A 63 -0.43 -13.87 0.09
N GLY A 64 0.58 -13.46 -0.69
CA GLY A 64 1.84 -12.92 -0.18
C GLY A 64 1.68 -11.73 0.76
N VAL A 65 0.64 -10.90 0.60
CA VAL A 65 0.44 -9.73 1.50
C VAL A 65 0.19 -10.13 2.95
N LEU A 66 -0.37 -11.32 3.20
CA LEU A 66 -0.71 -11.78 4.54
C LEU A 66 0.49 -12.35 5.29
N PHE A 67 1.47 -12.93 4.58
CA PHE A 67 2.52 -13.73 5.18
C PHE A 67 3.94 -13.19 4.95
N ARG A 68 4.14 -12.25 4.02
CA ARG A 68 5.46 -11.64 3.82
C ARG A 68 5.91 -10.87 5.06
N GLY A 69 7.18 -11.03 5.40
CA GLY A 69 7.82 -10.46 6.59
C GLY A 69 8.56 -9.15 6.31
N ASN A 70 9.54 -8.85 7.15
CA ASN A 70 10.42 -7.67 7.05
C ASN A 70 9.63 -6.34 7.00
N ALA A 71 9.90 -5.47 6.02
CA ALA A 71 9.24 -4.17 5.87
C ALA A 71 7.72 -4.29 5.70
N GLU A 72 7.24 -5.26 4.93
CA GLU A 72 5.79 -5.49 4.71
C GLU A 72 5.08 -5.94 6.00
N GLY A 73 5.75 -6.73 6.84
CA GLY A 73 5.23 -7.14 8.14
C GLY A 73 4.99 -5.96 9.09
N LYS A 74 5.87 -4.95 9.07
CA LYS A 74 5.71 -3.71 9.86
C LYS A 74 4.52 -2.90 9.37
N ILE A 75 4.37 -2.74 8.06
CA ILE A 75 3.23 -2.05 7.43
C ILE A 75 1.92 -2.76 7.79
N ARG A 76 1.88 -4.10 7.72
CA ARG A 76 0.71 -4.91 8.11
C ARG A 76 0.29 -4.65 9.54
N MET A 77 1.25 -4.64 10.47
CA MET A 77 0.97 -4.38 11.89
C MET A 77 0.39 -2.99 12.12
N ASN A 78 0.95 -1.97 11.45
CA ASN A 78 0.45 -0.60 11.53
C ASN A 78 -0.96 -0.45 10.95
N LEU A 79 -1.22 -1.12 9.82
CA LEU A 79 -2.54 -1.14 9.19
C LEU A 79 -3.61 -1.75 10.10
N ILE A 80 -3.32 -2.92 10.69
CA ILE A 80 -4.23 -3.59 11.62
C ILE A 80 -4.46 -2.75 12.88
N ARG A 81 -3.42 -2.08 13.39
CA ARG A 81 -3.55 -1.19 14.56
C ARG A 81 -4.46 0.00 14.28
N ARG A 82 -4.35 0.61 13.09
CA ARG A 82 -5.19 1.74 12.68
C ARG A 82 -6.65 1.32 12.43
N GLY A 83 -6.90 0.14 11.85
CA GLY A 83 -8.24 -0.34 11.52
C GLY A 83 -9.06 -0.85 12.72
N ARG A 84 -8.53 -0.79 13.94
CA ARG A 84 -9.20 -1.22 15.19
C ARG A 84 -9.81 -0.07 16.02
N ALA A 85 -9.98 1.12 15.42
CA ALA A 85 -10.63 2.28 16.04
C ALA A 85 -12.12 2.34 15.71
#